data_AF-A0A800ETR6-F1
#
_entry.id   AF-A0A800ETR6-F1
#
_cell.length_a   1.000
_cell.length_b   1.000
_cell.length_c   1.000
_cell.angle_alpha   90.00
_cell.angle_beta   90.00
_cell.angle_gamma   90.00
#
_symmetry.space_group_name_H-M   'P 1'
#
loop_
_entity.id
_entity.type
_entity.pdbx_description
1 polymer ?
#
loop_
_entity_poly.entity_id
_entity_poly.type
_entity_poly.pdbx_seq_one_letter_code
_entity_poly.pdbx_strand_id
1 'polypeptide(L)'
;MAFFDWLNGLFGGGQDGQSAGQDSQSAGQDGPLGGPAPSESVGPQGGAVELITCQEASARLFEYLDGELDGISEEEVRGHLEVCQACYPRVEFEKHFLDALRRSQNGGRASENLKERVLRSLAEDTGRD
;
A
#
# COMPACT_ATOMS: atom_id res chain seq x y z
N MET A 1 10.12 -11.11 -0.54
CA MET A 1 9.21 -11.74 -1.53
C MET A 1 7.73 -11.61 -1.14
N ALA A 2 7.30 -11.79 0.12
CA ALA A 2 5.88 -11.68 0.52
C ALA A 2 5.21 -10.28 0.36
N PHE A 3 6.00 -9.22 0.14
CA PHE A 3 5.52 -7.84 -0.01
C PHE A 3 4.73 -7.60 -1.30
N PHE A 4 5.22 -8.14 -2.41
CA PHE A 4 4.62 -7.99 -3.73
C PHE A 4 3.46 -8.94 -3.98
N ASP A 5 3.53 -10.15 -3.43
CA ASP A 5 2.42 -11.09 -3.47
C ASP A 5 1.19 -10.53 -2.74
N TRP A 6 1.40 -9.70 -1.71
CA TRP A 6 0.34 -8.96 -1.03
C TRP A 6 -0.25 -7.83 -1.90
N LEU A 7 0.58 -7.08 -2.64
CA LEU A 7 0.12 -6.04 -3.59
C LEU A 7 -0.68 -6.61 -4.75
N ASN A 8 -0.21 -7.70 -5.36
CA ASN A 8 -0.96 -8.43 -6.40
C ASN A 8 -2.28 -8.99 -5.83
N GLY A 9 -2.26 -9.39 -4.56
CA GLY A 9 -3.44 -9.77 -3.81
C GLY A 9 -4.39 -8.61 -3.50
N LEU A 10 -3.94 -7.35 -3.43
CA LEU A 10 -4.74 -6.14 -3.09
C LEU A 10 -5.79 -5.82 -4.15
N PHE A 11 -5.48 -6.09 -5.42
CA PHE A 11 -6.41 -5.94 -6.55
C PHE A 11 -7.14 -7.24 -6.93
N GLY A 12 -6.67 -8.40 -6.46
CA GLY A 12 -7.26 -9.71 -6.73
C GLY A 12 -8.07 -10.30 -5.57
N GLY A 13 -9.40 -10.40 -5.74
CA GLY A 13 -10.24 -11.47 -5.18
C GLY A 13 -10.47 -11.51 -3.67
N GLY A 14 -11.61 -10.98 -3.21
CA GLY A 14 -12.08 -11.15 -1.83
C GLY A 14 -12.53 -12.56 -1.49
N GLN A 15 -12.37 -12.94 -0.21
CA GLN A 15 -13.09 -14.03 0.45
C GLN A 15 -13.32 -13.69 1.94
N ASP A 16 -14.61 -13.77 2.29
CA ASP A 16 -15.21 -14.29 3.51
C ASP A 16 -15.08 -13.48 4.80
N GLY A 17 -16.17 -12.76 5.08
CA GLY A 17 -16.41 -12.09 6.35
C GLY A 17 -16.80 -13.06 7.47
N GLN A 18 -16.51 -12.61 8.70
CA GLN A 18 -17.35 -12.71 9.90
C GLN A 18 -16.55 -12.18 11.10
N SER A 19 -17.04 -11.15 11.78
CA SER A 19 -17.13 -11.17 13.24
C SER A 19 -18.04 -10.07 13.78
N ALA A 20 -18.96 -10.52 14.62
CA ALA A 20 -19.87 -9.73 15.42
C ALA A 20 -19.21 -9.33 16.75
N GLY A 21 -19.56 -8.12 17.23
CA GLY A 21 -19.73 -7.68 18.62
C GLY A 21 -18.69 -8.04 19.70
N GLN A 22 -18.22 -7.05 20.46
CA GLN A 22 -18.89 -6.60 21.69
C GLN A 22 -18.02 -5.62 22.48
N ASP A 23 -18.73 -4.74 23.18
CA ASP A 23 -18.29 -3.67 24.05
C ASP A 23 -17.44 -4.15 25.24
N SER A 24 -16.54 -3.29 25.74
CA SER A 24 -16.17 -3.20 27.16
C SER A 24 -15.31 -1.97 27.46
N GLN A 25 -15.62 -1.35 28.59
CA GLN A 25 -15.18 -0.04 29.09
C GLN A 25 -13.89 -0.10 29.94
N SER A 26 -13.13 1.00 30.00
CA SER A 26 -12.46 1.57 31.20
C SER A 26 -11.58 2.75 30.76
N ALA A 27 -11.82 4.00 31.18
CA ALA A 27 -11.65 4.64 32.49
C ALA A 27 -10.18 5.03 32.84
N GLY A 28 -9.83 6.27 32.51
CA GLY A 28 -9.06 7.20 33.34
C GLY A 28 -7.52 7.20 33.22
N GLN A 29 -6.93 8.32 32.80
CA GLN A 29 -6.46 9.39 33.71
C GLN A 29 -5.53 10.39 33.01
N ASP A 30 -5.67 11.65 33.44
CA ASP A 30 -4.99 12.86 33.00
C ASP A 30 -3.50 12.92 33.43
N GLY A 31 -2.68 13.61 32.63
CA GLY A 31 -1.37 14.10 33.10
C GLY A 31 -0.43 14.56 31.99
N PRO A 32 0.04 15.82 31.96
CA PRO A 32 0.61 16.49 30.79
C PRO A 32 2.12 16.24 30.65
N LEU A 33 2.71 16.70 29.54
CA LEU A 33 3.83 17.65 29.52
C LEU A 33 4.25 17.93 28.06
N GLY A 34 3.77 19.06 27.52
CA GLY A 34 4.28 19.63 26.28
C GLY A 34 5.58 20.38 26.53
N GLY A 35 6.67 19.89 25.94
CA GLY A 35 7.91 20.65 25.74
C GLY A 35 8.03 21.04 24.25
N PRO A 36 8.43 22.27 23.90
CA PRO A 36 8.60 22.66 22.52
C PRO A 36 9.86 22.03 21.89
N ALA A 37 9.62 21.38 20.75
CA ALA A 37 10.46 21.18 19.56
C ALA A 37 11.99 21.14 19.73
N PRO A 38 12.64 19.98 19.50
CA PRO A 38 14.00 19.98 18.98
C PRO A 38 13.98 20.43 17.51
N SER A 39 14.90 21.35 17.22
CA SER A 39 15.27 21.88 15.92
C SER A 39 15.34 20.80 14.83
N GLU A 40 14.83 21.16 13.66
CA GLU A 40 15.01 20.45 12.39
C GLU A 40 16.49 20.21 12.14
N SER A 41 16.97 19.05 12.59
CA SER A 41 18.20 18.47 12.10
C SER A 41 17.81 17.62 10.91
N VAL A 42 18.05 18.19 9.72
CA VAL A 42 18.11 17.45 8.46
C VAL A 42 18.94 16.20 8.71
N GLY A 43 18.25 15.06 8.78
CA GLY A 43 18.84 13.75 9.00
C GLY A 43 19.79 13.36 7.86
N PRO A 44 20.68 12.39 8.09
CA PRO A 44 21.84 12.14 7.24
C PRO A 44 21.41 11.72 5.84
N GLN A 45 21.96 12.44 4.87
CA GLN A 45 21.84 12.19 3.45
C GLN A 45 22.46 10.82 3.11
N GLY A 46 21.66 9.97 2.46
CA GLY A 46 22.13 8.98 1.49
C GLY A 46 22.92 7.78 2.03
N GLY A 47 22.20 6.78 2.53
CA GLY A 47 22.72 5.41 2.54
C GLY A 47 22.82 4.92 1.10
N ALA A 48 24.05 4.83 0.59
CA ALA A 48 24.35 4.38 -0.77
C ALA A 48 24.05 2.88 -0.92
N VAL A 49 22.81 2.55 -1.22
CA VAL A 49 22.43 1.36 -1.95
C VAL A 49 21.19 1.72 -2.78
N GLU A 50 21.37 1.68 -4.09
CA GLU A 50 20.38 1.91 -5.14
C GLU A 50 20.15 3.34 -5.63
N LEU A 51 19.87 3.42 -6.92
CA LEU A 51 20.15 4.51 -7.86
C LEU A 51 19.37 5.81 -7.60
N ILE A 52 18.49 5.81 -6.60
CA ILE A 52 17.61 6.93 -6.26
C ILE A 52 17.66 7.27 -4.76
N THR A 53 17.38 8.53 -4.46
CA THR A 53 17.33 9.07 -3.09
C THR A 53 16.05 8.68 -2.37
N CYS A 54 16.05 8.79 -1.03
CA CYS A 54 14.84 8.59 -0.23
C CYS A 54 13.69 9.54 -0.63
N GLN A 55 14.02 10.74 -1.09
CA GLN A 55 13.03 11.71 -1.56
C GLN A 55 12.38 11.24 -2.86
N GLU A 56 13.17 10.74 -3.81
CA GLU A 56 12.68 10.21 -5.09
C GLU A 56 11.88 8.93 -4.87
N ALA A 57 12.39 7.99 -4.08
CA ALA A 57 11.66 6.77 -3.71
C ALA A 57 10.32 7.10 -3.02
N SER A 58 10.32 8.10 -2.14
CA SER A 58 9.12 8.55 -1.46
C SER A 58 8.12 9.24 -2.40
N ALA A 59 8.58 9.97 -3.41
CA ALA A 59 7.71 10.63 -4.39
C ALA A 59 7.02 9.61 -5.29
N ARG A 60 7.70 8.50 -5.57
CA ARG A 60 7.24 7.40 -6.42
C ARG A 60 6.53 6.27 -5.68
N LEU A 61 6.41 6.36 -4.36
CA LEU A 61 5.86 5.29 -3.53
C LEU A 61 4.43 4.90 -3.95
N PHE A 62 3.57 5.84 -4.30
CA PHE A 62 2.19 5.53 -4.67
C PHE A 62 2.08 4.87 -6.06
N GLU A 63 2.77 5.44 -7.07
CA GLU A 63 2.91 4.85 -8.41
C GLU A 63 3.50 3.42 -8.34
N TYR A 64 4.37 3.18 -7.37
CA TYR A 64 4.90 1.86 -7.10
C TYR A 64 3.89 0.91 -6.42
N LEU A 65 3.04 1.44 -5.53
CA LEU A 65 2.02 0.66 -4.81
C LEU A 65 0.81 0.30 -5.69
N ASP A 66 0.46 1.14 -6.67
CA ASP A 66 -0.61 0.88 -7.63
C ASP A 66 -0.14 0.18 -8.92
N GLY A 67 1.18 0.11 -9.15
CA GLY A 67 1.78 -0.54 -10.30
C GLY A 67 1.84 0.35 -11.55
N GLU A 68 1.63 1.66 -11.41
CA GLU A 68 1.65 2.65 -12.48
C GLU A 68 2.99 3.43 -12.54
N LEU A 69 4.14 2.75 -12.37
CA LEU A 69 5.45 3.39 -12.54
C LEU A 69 5.79 3.64 -14.00
N ASP A 70 5.61 4.89 -14.43
CA ASP A 70 6.05 5.35 -15.75
C ASP A 70 7.51 5.86 -15.73
N GLY A 71 8.37 5.22 -16.53
CA GLY A 71 9.66 5.77 -16.98
C GLY A 71 10.88 5.66 -16.06
N ILE A 72 10.70 5.33 -14.76
CA ILE A 72 11.78 4.86 -13.87
C ILE A 72 11.69 3.34 -13.78
N SER A 73 12.82 2.64 -13.65
CA SER A 73 12.75 1.19 -13.49
C SER A 73 12.13 0.86 -12.14
N GLU A 74 11.01 0.13 -12.16
CA GLU A 74 10.34 -0.37 -10.96
C GLU A 74 11.33 -1.02 -9.99
N GLU A 75 12.38 -1.63 -10.54
CA GLU A 75 13.49 -2.23 -9.83
C GLU A 75 14.27 -1.26 -8.94
N GLU A 76 14.50 -0.01 -9.37
CA GLU A 76 15.22 1.02 -8.59
C GLU A 76 14.40 1.51 -7.40
N VAL A 77 13.10 1.72 -7.61
CA VAL A 77 12.20 2.13 -6.52
C VAL A 77 12.04 0.97 -5.54
N ARG A 78 11.81 -0.24 -6.08
CA ARG A 78 11.67 -1.46 -5.31
C ARG A 78 12.86 -1.68 -4.37
N GLY A 79 14.06 -1.75 -4.91
CA GLY A 79 15.18 -2.17 -4.08
C GLY A 79 15.57 -1.08 -3.07
N HIS A 80 15.40 0.22 -3.36
CA HIS A 80 15.54 1.28 -2.36
C HIS A 80 14.56 1.06 -1.19
N LEU A 81 13.27 0.81 -1.49
CA LEU A 81 12.25 0.58 -0.46
C LEU A 81 12.47 -0.73 0.33
N GLU A 82 13.12 -1.74 -0.28
CA GLU A 82 13.43 -3.02 0.38
C GLU A 82 14.59 -2.92 1.39
N VAL A 83 15.58 -2.04 1.14
CA VAL A 83 16.82 -1.99 1.94
C VAL A 83 16.93 -0.74 2.84
N CYS A 84 16.20 0.33 2.52
CA CYS A 84 16.31 1.60 3.21
C CYS A 84 15.49 1.62 4.52
N GLN A 85 16.20 1.59 5.65
CA GLN A 85 15.58 1.69 6.99
C GLN A 85 14.80 2.99 7.21
N ALA A 86 15.17 4.08 6.55
CA ALA A 86 14.48 5.37 6.68
C ALA A 86 13.12 5.38 5.95
N CYS A 87 13.00 4.65 4.83
CA CYS A 87 11.76 4.54 4.07
C CYS A 87 10.80 3.49 4.65
N TYR A 88 11.33 2.50 5.37
CA TYR A 88 10.55 1.38 5.92
C TYR A 88 9.28 1.80 6.70
N PRO A 89 9.31 2.75 7.66
CA PRO A 89 8.11 3.12 8.43
C PRO A 89 7.00 3.69 7.55
N ARG A 90 7.37 4.40 6.48
CA ARG A 90 6.42 4.94 5.52
C ARG A 90 5.76 3.79 4.76
N VAL A 91 6.57 2.97 4.09
CA VAL A 91 6.08 1.77 3.36
C VAL A 91 5.14 0.90 4.21
N GLU A 92 5.46 0.65 5.48
CA GLU A 92 4.59 -0.10 6.39
C GLU A 92 3.26 0.62 6.69
N PHE A 93 3.31 1.93 6.90
CA PHE A 93 2.09 2.73 7.08
C PHE A 93 1.17 2.63 5.86
N GLU A 94 1.70 2.87 4.66
CA GLU A 94 0.90 2.80 3.43
C GLU A 94 0.30 1.40 3.23
N LYS A 95 1.03 0.32 3.54
CA LYS A 95 0.49 -1.06 3.53
C LYS A 95 -0.71 -1.21 4.44
N HIS A 96 -0.56 -0.85 5.71
CA HIS A 96 -1.62 -0.98 6.69
C HIS A 96 -2.84 -0.13 6.35
N PHE A 97 -2.61 1.05 5.77
CA PHE A 97 -3.67 1.93 5.31
C PHE A 97 -4.46 1.30 4.15
N LEU A 98 -3.78 0.79 3.13
CA LEU A 98 -4.42 0.12 1.98
C LEU A 98 -5.15 -1.16 2.41
N ASP A 99 -4.60 -1.93 3.34
CA ASP A 99 -5.28 -3.10 3.93
C ASP A 99 -6.57 -2.70 4.68
N ALA A 100 -6.51 -1.62 5.46
CA ALA A 100 -7.69 -1.11 6.16
C ALA A 100 -8.75 -0.61 5.17
N LEU A 101 -8.34 0.09 4.10
CA LEU A 101 -9.25 0.50 3.03
C LEU A 101 -9.94 -0.71 2.41
N ARG A 102 -9.19 -1.76 2.05
CA ARG A 102 -9.74 -3.02 1.54
C ARG A 102 -10.75 -3.63 2.51
N ARG A 103 -10.41 -3.74 3.80
CA ARG A 103 -11.33 -4.28 4.81
C ARG A 103 -12.60 -3.43 4.99
N SER A 104 -12.49 -2.12 4.78
CA SER A 104 -13.62 -1.19 4.84
C SER A 104 -14.50 -1.21 3.58
N GLN A 105 -14.01 -1.76 2.46
CA GLN A 105 -14.81 -1.89 1.25
C GLN A 105 -15.92 -2.92 1.50
N ASN A 106 -17.11 -2.44 1.82
CA ASN A 106 -18.35 -3.23 1.83
C ASN A 106 -18.85 -3.56 0.41
N GLY A 107 -17.95 -3.60 -0.58
CA GLY A 107 -18.26 -3.79 -1.99
C GLY A 107 -18.64 -5.24 -2.26
N GLY A 108 -19.95 -5.50 -2.38
CA GLY A 108 -20.45 -6.80 -2.82
C GLY A 108 -19.79 -7.25 -4.12
N ARG A 109 -19.71 -8.57 -4.33
CA ARG A 109 -19.15 -9.12 -5.57
C ARG A 109 -19.88 -8.54 -6.77
N ALA A 110 -19.12 -8.22 -7.83
CA ALA A 110 -19.69 -7.89 -9.13
C ALA A 110 -20.75 -8.92 -9.52
N SER A 111 -21.87 -8.47 -10.09
CA SER A 111 -22.94 -9.38 -10.51
C SER A 111 -22.42 -10.38 -11.55
N GLU A 112 -22.93 -11.60 -11.53
CA GLU A 112 -22.51 -12.64 -12.49
C GLU A 112 -22.73 -12.18 -13.94
N ASN A 113 -23.82 -11.45 -14.20
CA ASN A 113 -24.06 -10.89 -15.53
C ASN A 113 -22.98 -9.91 -15.99
N LEU A 114 -22.43 -9.08 -15.08
CA LEU A 114 -21.33 -8.19 -15.42
C LEU A 114 -20.06 -8.99 -15.72
N LYS A 115 -19.77 -10.03 -14.93
CA LYS A 115 -18.61 -10.91 -15.15
C LYS A 115 -18.69 -11.61 -16.51
N GLU A 116 -19.85 -12.18 -16.86
CA GLU A 116 -20.08 -12.84 -18.15
C GLU A 116 -19.86 -11.90 -19.33
N ARG A 117 -20.34 -10.65 -19.21
CA ARG A 117 -20.15 -9.62 -20.25
C ARG A 117 -18.67 -9.27 -20.45
N VAL A 118 -17.94 -9.08 -19.35
CA VAL A 118 -16.50 -8.79 -19.40
C VAL A 118 -15.73 -9.96 -20.04
N LEU A 119 -15.98 -11.19 -19.59
CA LEU A 119 -15.32 -12.37 -20.14
C LEU A 119 -15.59 -12.55 -21.64
N ARG A 120 -16.81 -12.25 -22.09
CA ARG A 120 -17.15 -12.26 -23.52
C ARG A 120 -16.34 -11.25 -24.31
N SER A 121 -16.31 -9.99 -23.86
CA SER A 121 -15.54 -8.94 -24.55
C SER A 121 -14.05 -9.27 -24.63
N LEU A 122 -13.46 -9.82 -23.56
CA LEU A 122 -12.05 -10.24 -23.59
C LEU A 122 -11.79 -11.38 -24.59
N ALA A 123 -12.71 -12.35 -24.71
CA ALA A 123 -12.60 -13.45 -25.67
C ALA A 123 -12.74 -12.97 -27.13
N GLU A 124 -13.57 -11.95 -27.37
CA GLU A 124 -13.72 -11.32 -28.69
C GLU A 124 -12.46 -10.54 -29.10
N ASP A 125 -11.82 -9.85 -28.15
CA ASP A 125 -10.60 -9.08 -28.41
C ASP A 125 -9.38 -9.99 -28.64
N THR A 126 -9.21 -11.06 -27.85
CA THR A 126 -8.11 -12.04 -28.04
C THR A 126 -8.24 -12.88 -29.31
N GLY A 127 -9.44 -12.96 -29.91
CA GLY A 127 -9.64 -13.61 -31.21
C GLY A 127 -9.32 -12.71 -32.41
N ARG A 128 -8.89 -11.46 -32.17
CA ARG A 128 -8.66 -10.43 -33.21
C ARG A 128 -7.18 -10.20 -33.52
N ASP A 129 -6.28 -10.92 -32.85
CA ASP A 129 -4.85 -11.01 -33.13
C ASP A 129 -4.53 -12.22 -34.03
#